data_AF-A0A4R9P5D2-F1
#
_entry.id   AF-A0A4R9P5D2-F1
#
_cell.length_a   1.000
_cell.length_b   1.000
_cell.length_c   1.000
_cell.angle_alpha   90.00
_cell.angle_beta   90.00
_cell.angle_gamma   90.00
#
_symmetry.space_group_name_H-M   'P 1'
#
loop_
_entity.id
_entity.type
_entity.pdbx_description
1 polymer ?
#
loop_
_entity_poly.entity_id
_entity_poly.type
_entity_poly.pdbx_seq_one_letter_code
_entity_poly.pdbx_strand_id
1 'polypeptide(L)' 'EIPAADLATAEGHFYSGDYRNAKIFAMRAQQKMKRGEPGWLRAQDIINYAPSGKTK' A
#
# COMPACT_ATOMS: atom_id res chain seq x y z
N GLU A 1 16.50 2.28 -5.69
CA GLU A 1 15.56 1.30 -5.09
C GLU A 1 14.25 1.43 -5.83
N ILE A 2 13.72 0.34 -6.41
CA ILE A 2 12.57 0.42 -7.29
C ILE A 2 11.33 0.52 -6.39
N PRO A 3 10.58 1.64 -6.40
CA PRO A 3 9.39 1.77 -5.55
C PRO A 3 8.29 0.75 -5.92
N ALA A 4 8.41 0.10 -7.07
CA ALA A 4 7.62 -1.07 -7.45
C ALA A 4 7.88 -2.30 -6.55
N ALA A 5 9.02 -2.43 -5.89
CA ALA A 5 9.31 -3.55 -4.99
C ALA A 5 8.53 -3.44 -3.67
N ASP A 6 8.51 -2.25 -3.06
CA ASP A 6 7.66 -1.96 -1.90
C ASP A 6 6.17 -2.06 -2.26
N LEU A 7 5.78 -1.60 -3.46
CA LEU A 7 4.40 -1.76 -3.95
C LEU A 7 4.02 -3.22 -4.14
N ALA A 8 4.84 -4.03 -4.81
CA ALA A 8 4.59 -5.45 -5.01
C ALA A 8 4.48 -6.21 -3.67
N THR A 9 5.29 -5.82 -2.68
CA THR A 9 5.21 -6.36 -1.32
C THR A 9 3.89 -5.95 -0.65
N ALA A 10 3.50 -4.69 -0.78
CA ALA A 10 2.22 -4.19 -0.27
C ALA A 10 1.03 -4.94 -0.89
N GLU A 11 1.05 -5.16 -2.20
CA GLU A 11 0.05 -5.92 -2.94
C GLU A 11 0.00 -7.37 -2.48
N GLY A 12 1.15 -8.04 -2.33
CA GLY A 12 1.21 -9.42 -1.82
C GLY A 12 0.58 -9.58 -0.43
N HIS A 13 0.85 -8.65 0.48
CA HIS A 13 0.21 -8.62 1.79
C HIS A 13 -1.28 -8.32 1.70
N PHE A 14 -1.68 -7.39 0.84
CA PHE A 14 -3.07 -7.03 0.61
C PHE A 14 -3.90 -8.22 0.13
N TYR A 15 -3.42 -8.95 -0.87
CA TYR A 15 -4.07 -10.16 -1.38
C TYR A 15 -4.10 -11.30 -0.36
N SER A 16 -3.13 -11.32 0.56
CA SER A 16 -3.07 -12.29 1.66
C SER A 16 -4.00 -11.92 2.83
N GLY A 17 -4.67 -10.76 2.79
CA GLY A 17 -5.51 -10.23 3.87
C GLY A 17 -4.74 -9.53 5.00
N ASP A 18 -3.43 -9.37 4.86
CA ASP A 18 -2.58 -8.63 5.80
C ASP A 18 -2.53 -7.15 5.44
N TYR A 19 -3.68 -6.49 5.57
CA TYR A 19 -3.82 -5.08 5.22
C TYR A 19 -2.94 -4.16 6.08
N ARG A 20 -2.56 -4.60 7.28
CA ARG A 20 -1.74 -3.80 8.19
C ARG A 20 -0.32 -3.69 7.66
N ASN A 21 0.28 -4.81 7.26
CA ASN A 21 1.59 -4.81 6.61
C ASN A 21 1.52 -4.16 5.22
N ALA A 22 0.46 -4.42 4.45
CA ALA A 22 0.24 -3.78 3.16
C ALA A 22 0.33 -2.24 3.24
N LYS A 23 -0.31 -1.62 4.23
CA LYS A 23 -0.24 -0.17 4.46
C LYS A 23 1.16 0.33 4.78
N ILE A 24 1.94 -0.41 5.58
CA ILE A 24 3.31 0.00 5.95
C ILE A 24 4.20 0.04 4.71
N PHE A 25 4.15 -1.01 3.89
CA PHE A 25 4.91 -1.06 2.65
C PHE A 25 4.43 -0.03 1.64
N ALA A 26 3.12 0.17 1.52
CA ALA A 26 2.57 1.23 0.68
C ALA A 26 3.01 2.63 1.14
N MET A 27 3.03 2.92 2.45
CA MET A 27 3.55 4.18 2.98
C MET A 27 5.04 4.38 2.67
N ARG A 28 5.85 3.32 2.78
CA ARG A 28 7.27 3.36 2.40
C ARG A 28 7.46 3.60 0.90
N ALA A 29 6.67 2.91 0.08
CA ALA A 29 6.64 3.13 -1.37
C ALA A 29 6.25 4.58 -1.68
N GLN A 30 5.22 5.10 -1.00
CA GLN A 30 4.72 6.46 -1.15
C GLN A 30 5.76 7.53 -0.74
N GLN A 31 6.58 7.26 0.29
CA GLN A 31 7.70 8.12 0.69
C GLN A 31 8.82 8.15 -0.35
N LYS A 32 9.02 7.06 -1.10
CA LYS A 32 10.03 6.95 -2.15
C LYS A 32 9.55 7.44 -3.52
N MET A 33 8.24 7.60 -3.73
CA MET A 33 7.66 8.09 -4.99
C MET A 33 7.31 9.58 -4.93
N LYS A 34 7.34 10.26 -6.09
CA LYS A 34 6.86 11.65 -6.14
C LYS A 34 5.34 11.70 -6.08
N ARG A 35 4.86 12.66 -5.29
CA ARG A 35 3.43 12.99 -5.18
C ARG A 35 2.87 13.30 -6.58
N GLY A 36 1.86 12.56 -7.02
CA GLY A 36 1.24 12.70 -8.34
C GLY A 36 1.69 11.67 -9.39
N GLU A 37 2.66 10.81 -9.09
CA GLU A 37 2.99 9.69 -9.97
C GLU A 37 1.96 8.55 -9.85
N PRO A 38 1.76 7.75 -10.91
CA PRO A 38 0.78 6.65 -10.90
C PRO A 38 1.04 5.62 -9.80
N GLY A 39 2.30 5.39 -9.43
CA GLY A 39 2.63 4.51 -8.31
C GLY A 39 2.32 5.12 -6.94
N TRP A 40 2.41 6.45 -6.80
CA TRP A 40 2.04 7.16 -5.57
C TRP A 40 0.54 7.03 -5.33
N LEU A 41 -0.28 7.17 -6.38
CA LEU A 41 -1.72 6.98 -6.31
C LEU A 41 -2.10 5.54 -5.93
N ARG A 42 -1.47 4.53 -6.53
CA ARG A 42 -1.70 3.12 -6.13
C ARG A 42 -1.35 2.86 -4.67
N ALA A 43 -0.21 3.37 -4.20
CA ALA A 43 0.17 3.25 -2.80
C ALA A 43 -0.85 3.94 -1.89
N GLN A 44 -1.33 5.12 -2.30
CA GLN A 44 -2.35 5.86 -1.58
C GLN A 44 -3.67 5.10 -1.46
N ASP A 45 -4.09 4.37 -2.50
CA ASP A 45 -5.26 3.48 -2.47
C ASP A 45 -5.11 2.36 -1.44
N ILE A 46 -3.96 1.68 -1.39
CA ILE A 46 -3.68 0.61 -0.41
C ILE A 46 -3.66 1.18 1.02
N ILE A 47 -3.11 2.39 1.20
CA ILE A 47 -3.09 3.08 2.50
C ILE A 47 -4.51 3.40 2.97
N ASN A 48 -5.32 3.95 2.07
CA ASN A 48 -6.69 4.35 2.33
C ASN A 48 -7.65 3.15 2.43
N TYR A 49 -7.29 2.01 1.86
CA TYR A 49 -8.08 0.80 1.97
C TYR A 49 -8.26 0.40 3.43
N ALA A 50 -9.49 0.47 3.91
CA ALA A 50 -9.88 -0.02 5.22
C ALA A 50 -10.78 -1.24 4.98
N PRO A 51 -10.36 -2.45 5.35
CA PRO A 51 -11.28 -3.58 5.39
C PRO A 51 -12.35 -3.24 6.44
N SER A 52 -13.54 -2.87 5.98
CA SER A 52 -14.72 -2.59 6.79
C SER A 52 -15.25 -3.89 7.39
N GLY A 53 -14.48 -4.45 8.32
CA GLY A 53 -14.77 -5.70 9.03
C GLY A 53 -14.88 -5.55 10.55
N LYS A 54 -15.01 -4.32 11.07
CA LYS A 54 -15.40 -4.12 12.47
C LYS A 54 -16.92 -4.11 12.58
N THR A 55 -17.52 -5.29 12.55
CA THR A 55 -18.73 -5.55 13.32
C THR A 55 -18.30 -5.90 14.74
N LYS A 56 -18.41 -4.91 15.63
CA LYS A 56 -18.88 -4.99 17.02
C LYS A 56 -18.50 -3.72 17.78
#